data_AF-A0AB34C508-F1
#
_entry.id   AF-A0AB34C508-F1
#
_cell.length_a   1.000
_cell.length_b   1.000
_cell.length_c   1.000
_cell.angle_alpha   90.00
_cell.angle_beta   90.00
_cell.angle_gamma   90.00
#
_symmetry.space_group_name_H-M   'P 1'
#
loop_
_entity.id
_entity.type
_entity.pdbx_description
1 polymer ?
#
loop_
_entity_poly.entity_id
_entity_poly.type
_entity_poly.pdbx_seq_one_letter_code
_entity_poly.pdbx_strand_id
1 'polypeptide(L)' 'MYKYSFRAESIHDVLDYLAVVAEIAKVVSLTVSQDAMFPDCDVEIVTTLSLGELQLGATRVDDAHLIQETMRPMCQRKN' A
#
# COMPACT_ATOMS: atom_id res chain seq x y z
N MET A 1 -2.80 -3.79 14.87
CA MET A 1 -2.16 -3.78 13.54
C MET A 1 -3.18 -4.19 12.52
N TYR A 2 -3.24 -3.45 11.43
CA TYR A 2 -4.18 -3.64 10.34
C TYR A 2 -3.42 -4.15 9.12
N LYS A 3 -4.11 -4.96 8.30
CA LYS A 3 -3.57 -5.47 7.04
C LYS A 3 -4.42 -4.91 5.90
N TYR A 4 -3.76 -4.39 4.88
CA TYR A 4 -4.39 -3.84 3.69
C TYR A 4 -3.77 -4.43 2.44
N SER A 5 -4.54 -4.42 1.35
CA SER A 5 -4.07 -4.75 0.00
C SER A 5 -4.40 -3.61 -0.96
N PHE A 6 -3.51 -3.33 -1.90
CA PHE A 6 -3.75 -2.41 -3.01
C PHE A 6 -2.90 -2.82 -4.22
N ARG A 7 -3.20 -2.24 -5.39
CA ARG A 7 -2.41 -2.35 -6.61
C ARG A 7 -1.64 -1.05 -6.84
N ALA A 8 -0.45 -1.17 -7.41
CA ALA A 8 0.36 -0.06 -7.89
C ALA A 8 0.74 -0.31 -9.36
N GLU A 9 0.94 0.76 -10.14
CA GLU A 9 1.29 0.65 -11.56
C GLU A 9 2.74 0.18 -11.73
N SER A 10 3.58 0.47 -10.73
CA SER A 10 4.96 0.01 -10.69
C SER A 10 5.47 -0.19 -9.27
N ILE A 11 6.62 -0.86 -9.14
CA ILE A 11 7.37 -0.89 -7.87
C ILE A 11 7.82 0.51 -7.42
N HIS A 12 8.01 1.46 -8.36
CA HIS A 12 8.44 2.81 -8.04
C HIS A 12 7.38 3.53 -7.21
N ASP A 13 6.11 3.46 -7.62
CA ASP A 13 5.00 4.08 -6.90
C ASP A 13 4.85 3.48 -5.49
N VAL A 14 5.14 2.19 -5.33
CA VAL A 14 5.15 1.53 -4.01
C VAL A 14 6.23 2.12 -3.12
N LEU A 15 7.44 2.35 -3.65
CA LEU A 15 8.55 2.93 -2.91
C LEU A 15 8.29 4.39 -2.55
N ASP A 16 7.76 5.18 -3.48
CA ASP A 16 7.39 6.58 -3.23
C ASP A 16 6.30 6.69 -2.16
N TYR A 17 5.28 5.83 -2.25
CA TYR A 17 4.23 5.74 -1.24
C TYR A 17 4.77 5.33 0.12
N LEU A 18 5.68 4.36 0.19
CA LEU A 18 6.28 3.95 1.44
C LEU A 18 7.14 5.04 2.07
N ALA A 19 7.85 5.84 1.27
CA ALA A 19 8.61 6.98 1.78
C ALA A 19 7.68 7.94 2.52
N VAL A 20 6.52 8.28 1.94
CA VAL A 20 5.50 9.13 2.58
C VAL A 20 4.91 8.48 3.84
N VAL A 21 4.52 7.21 3.77
CA VAL A 21 3.88 6.51 4.89
C VAL A 21 4.84 6.33 6.07
N ALA A 22 6.11 6.07 5.79
CA ALA A 22 7.14 5.88 6.81
C ALA A 22 7.45 7.17 7.60
N GLU A 23 7.19 8.35 7.03
CA GLU A 23 7.25 9.62 7.79
C GLU A 23 6.18 9.71 8.87
N ILE A 24 5.01 9.09 8.63
CA ILE A 24 3.82 9.24 9.47
C ILE A 24 3.77 8.16 10.55
N ALA A 25 4.12 6.91 10.21
CA ALA A 25 4.09 5.81 11.16
C ALA A 25 4.94 4.62 10.75
N LYS A 26 5.04 3.66 11.68
CA LYS A 26 5.78 2.42 11.48
C LYS A 26 5.01 1.45 10.57
N VAL A 27 5.55 1.22 9.37
CA VAL A 27 5.24 0.04 8.57
C VAL A 27 5.90 -1.17 9.23
N VAL A 28 5.11 -2.21 9.49
CA VAL A 28 5.58 -3.42 10.19
C VAL A 28 6.10 -4.45 9.21
N SER A 29 5.35 -4.66 8.13
CA SER A 29 5.74 -5.54 7.03
C SER A 29 5.11 -5.09 5.74
N LEU A 30 5.78 -5.40 4.64
CA LEU A 30 5.33 -5.16 3.29
C LEU A 30 5.68 -6.38 2.43
N THR A 31 4.72 -6.84 1.65
CA THR A 31 4.91 -7.83 0.60
C THR A 31 4.53 -7.20 -0.72
N VAL A 32 5.41 -7.31 -1.71
CA VAL A 32 5.15 -6.87 -3.08
C VAL A 32 5.24 -8.08 -4.00
N SER A 33 4.17 -8.32 -4.74
CA SER A 33 4.07 -9.36 -5.75
C SER A 33 3.94 -8.68 -7.11
N GLN A 34 5.04 -8.67 -7.87
CA GLN A 34 5.05 -8.08 -9.20
C GLN A 34 4.49 -9.08 -10.22
N ASP A 35 3.70 -8.59 -11.18
CA ASP A 35 3.27 -9.39 -12.32
C ASP A 35 4.49 -9.75 -13.20
N ALA A 36 4.55 -10.98 -13.72
CA ALA A 36 5.68 -11.43 -14.52
C ALA A 36 5.72 -10.81 -15.94
N MET A 37 4.57 -10.32 -16.43
CA MET A 37 4.40 -9.77 -17.78
C MET A 37 4.20 -8.26 -17.78
N PHE A 38 3.80 -7.67 -16.65
CA PHE A 38 3.46 -6.24 -16.54
C PHE A 38 4.19 -5.59 -15.36
N PRO A 39 4.43 -4.27 -15.41
CA PRO A 39 5.10 -3.56 -14.31
C PRO A 39 4.25 -3.49 -13.03
N ASP A 40 2.93 -3.71 -13.16
CA ASP A 40 1.97 -3.65 -12.07
C ASP A 40 2.32 -4.58 -10.91
N CYS A 41 2.04 -4.12 -9.69
CA CYS A 41 2.31 -4.86 -8.46
C CYS A 41 1.04 -5.00 -7.62
N ASP A 42 0.82 -6.19 -7.06
CA ASP A 42 -0.06 -6.37 -5.92
C ASP A 42 0.74 -6.18 -4.62
N VAL A 43 0.24 -5.34 -3.73
CA VAL A 43 0.92 -4.97 -2.49
C VAL A 43 0.07 -5.35 -1.30
N GLU A 44 0.69 -6.01 -0.32
CA GLU A 44 0.12 -6.22 1.01
C GLU A 44 0.94 -5.47 2.05
N ILE A 45 0.28 -4.66 2.88
CA ILE A 45 0.94 -3.88 3.92
C ILE A 45 0.34 -4.17 5.30
N VAL A 46 1.20 -4.33 6.30
CA VAL A 46 0.82 -4.41 7.71
C VAL A 46 1.34 -3.18 8.43
N THR A 47 0.45 -2.45 9.08
CA THR A 47 0.76 -1.16 9.71
C THR A 47 -0.12 -0.91 10.94
N THR A 48 0.23 0.09 11.73
CA THR A 48 -0.63 0.64 12.79
C THR A 48 -1.60 1.70 12.29
N LEU A 49 -1.41 2.19 11.06
CA LEU A 49 -2.28 3.20 10.45
C LEU A 49 -3.65 2.64 10.09
N SER A 50 -4.66 3.48 10.26
CA SER A 50 -6.01 3.28 9.76
C SER A 50 -6.06 3.42 8.23
N LEU A 51 -7.18 2.98 7.63
CA LEU A 51 -7.38 3.07 6.19
C LEU A 51 -7.36 4.54 5.71
N GLY A 52 -8.00 5.44 6.45
CA GLY A 52 -8.05 6.85 6.09
C GLY A 52 -6.67 7.53 6.12
N GLU A 53 -5.81 7.17 7.07
CA GLU A 53 -4.43 7.68 7.13
C GLU A 53 -3.58 7.18 5.97
N LEU A 54 -3.75 5.91 5.57
CA LEU A 54 -3.08 5.36 4.39
C LEU A 54 -3.55 6.03 3.09
N GLN A 55 -4.86 6.22 2.96
CA GLN A 55 -5.43 6.93 1.81
C GLN A 55 -4.94 8.38 1.74
N LEU A 56 -4.86 9.08 2.87
CA LEU A 56 -4.27 10.42 2.93
C LEU A 56 -2.80 10.41 2.51
N GLY A 57 -2.02 9.41 2.93
CA GLY A 57 -0.64 9.21 2.44
C GLY A 57 -0.58 9.06 0.92
N ALA A 58 -1.50 8.30 0.33
CA ALA A 58 -1.54 8.06 -1.11
C ALA A 58 -1.89 9.33 -1.90
N THR A 59 -2.63 10.29 -1.32
CA THR A 59 -2.89 11.61 -1.96
C THR A 59 -1.68 12.52 -2.04
N ARG A 60 -0.58 12.19 -1.34
CA ARG A 60 0.66 12.97 -1.33
C ARG A 60 1.71 12.44 -2.32
N VAL A 61 1.40 11.35 -3.02
CA VAL A 61 2.28 10.74 -4.02
C VAL A 61 1.74 11.11 -5.39
N ASP A 62 2.60 11.68 -6.23
CA ASP A 62 2.26 11.98 -7.62
C ASP A 62 1.92 10.67 -8.35
N ASP A 63 0.85 10.69 -9.14
CA ASP A 63 0.38 9.56 -9.95
C ASP A 63 0.00 8.26 -9.21
N ALA A 64 -0.20 8.28 -7.89
CA ALA A 64 -0.62 7.08 -7.12
C ALA A 64 -2.12 6.72 -7.20
N HIS A 65 -2.78 6.97 -8.34
CA HIS A 65 -4.23 6.78 -8.51
C HIS A 65 -4.66 5.33 -8.23
N LEU A 66 -3.91 4.36 -8.77
CA LEU A 66 -4.24 2.95 -8.60
C LEU A 66 -4.14 2.51 -7.12
N ILE A 67 -3.18 3.05 -6.38
CA ILE A 67 -3.04 2.82 -4.93
C ILE A 67 -4.28 3.35 -4.21
N GLN A 68 -4.69 4.58 -4.50
CA GLN A 68 -5.85 5.23 -3.86
C GLN A 68 -7.16 4.47 -4.14
N GLU A 69 -7.37 4.06 -5.39
CA GLU A 69 -8.62 3.44 -5.84
C GLU A 69 -8.79 2.00 -5.36
N THR A 70 -7.69 1.26 -5.21
CA THR A 70 -7.75 -0.19 -4.95
C THR A 70 -7.50 -0.58 -3.49
N MET A 71 -7.15 0.38 -2.64
CA MET A 71 -6.82 0.11 -1.25
C MET A 71 -8.01 -0.38 -0.45
N ARG A 72 -7.84 -1.56 0.14
CA ARG A 72 -8.91 -2.23 0.90
C ARG A 72 -8.36 -2.99 2.10
N PRO A 73 -9.12 -3.07 3.21
CA PRO A 73 -8.76 -3.90 4.34
C PRO A 73 -8.79 -5.38 3.96
N MET A 74 -7.78 -6.12 4.40
CA MET A 74 -7.81 -7.58 4.33
C MET A 74 -8.47 -8.11 5.60
N CYS A 75 -9.59 -8.84 5.47
CA CYS A 75 -10.19 -9.53 6.59
C CYS A 75 -9.15 -10.46 7.23
N GLN A 76 -8.88 -10.28 8.53
CA GLN A 76 -8.08 -11.25 9.28
C GLN A 76 -8.86 -12.57 9.25
N ARG A 77 -8.34 -13.58 8.53
CA ARG A 77 -8.78 -14.95 8.76
C ARG A 77 -8.47 -15.24 10.23
N LYS A 78 -9.50 -15.36 11.05
CA LYS A 78 -9.39 -15.93 12.39
C LYS A 78 -8.89 -17.36 12.17
N ASN A 79 -7.63 -17.59 12.54
CA ASN A 79 -7.16 -18.96 12.80
C ASN A 79 -7.90 -19.50 14.02
#